data_AF-A0A2S2KR83-F1
#
_entry.id   AF-A0A2S2KR83-F1
#
_cell.length_a   1.000
_cell.length_b   1.000
_cell.length_c   1.000
_cell.angle_alpha   90.00
_cell.angle_beta   90.00
_cell.angle_gamma   90.00
#
_symmetry.space_group_name_H-M   'P 1'
#
loop_
_entity.id
_entity.type
_entity.pdbx_description
1 polymer ?
#
loop_
_entity_poly.entity_id
_entity_poly.type
_entity_poly.pdbx_seq_one_letter_code
_entity_poly.pdbx_strand_id
1 'polypeptide(L)'
;MEARKIPDREEAILLDMTFCCKGICENLELTPVPTSLRYRLGHKRCTMCSIFVETEKLSCPCCGVRLRTKSRNKKHSEEELSD
;
A
#
# COMPACT_ATOMS: atom_id res chain seq x y z
N MET A 1 5.38 -18.20 -38.95
CA MET A 1 4.63 -18.62 -37.76
C MET A 1 5.59 -18.54 -36.58
N GLU A 2 5.83 -17.35 -36.04
CA GLU A 2 6.66 -17.23 -34.85
C GLU A 2 5.95 -17.87 -33.65
N ALA A 3 6.59 -18.89 -33.10
CA ALA A 3 6.16 -19.56 -31.88
C ALA A 3 6.16 -18.54 -30.72
N ARG A 4 5.05 -18.45 -29.98
CA ARG A 4 4.97 -17.70 -28.73
C ARG A 4 5.91 -18.36 -27.73
N LYS A 5 7.07 -17.75 -27.50
CA LYS A 5 8.07 -18.21 -26.55
C LYS A 5 7.49 -18.13 -25.14
N ILE A 6 7.25 -19.29 -24.52
CA ILE A 6 6.84 -19.38 -23.12
C ILE A 6 8.06 -18.99 -22.29
N PRO A 7 7.96 -18.02 -21.37
CA PRO A 7 9.12 -17.59 -20.60
C PRO A 7 9.66 -18.73 -19.73
N ASP A 8 10.98 -18.91 -19.74
CA ASP A 8 11.68 -19.88 -18.93
C ASP A 8 11.43 -19.65 -17.42
N ARG A 9 11.51 -20.71 -16.62
CA ARG A 9 11.13 -20.73 -15.18
C ARG A 9 11.84 -19.66 -14.34
N GLU A 10 13.02 -19.21 -14.76
CA GLU A 10 13.77 -18.13 -14.11
C GLU A 10 13.22 -16.72 -14.44
N GLU A 11 12.69 -16.49 -15.65
CA GLU A 11 12.08 -15.19 -16.00
C GLU A 11 10.75 -14.96 -15.27
N ALA A 12 10.01 -16.03 -14.99
CA ALA A 12 8.80 -15.96 -14.15
C ALA A 12 9.09 -15.52 -12.70
N ILE A 13 10.28 -15.82 -12.17
CA ILE A 13 10.72 -15.41 -10.83
C ILE A 13 11.08 -13.91 -10.82
N LEU A 14 11.69 -13.39 -11.89
CA LEU A 14 11.96 -11.96 -12.05
C LEU A 14 10.69 -11.11 -12.21
N LEU A 15 9.62 -11.67 -12.78
CA LEU A 15 8.32 -11.00 -12.89
C LEU A 15 7.60 -10.86 -11.54
N ASP A 16 7.84 -11.76 -10.56
CA ASP A 16 7.25 -11.69 -9.22
C ASP A 16 7.86 -10.60 -8.32
N MET A 17 9.11 -10.20 -8.60
CA MET A 17 9.81 -9.07 -7.95
C MET A 17 9.41 -7.69 -8.50
N THR A 18 8.38 -7.62 -9.34
CA THR A 18 7.88 -6.34 -9.84
C THR A 18 7.07 -5.65 -8.75
N PHE A 19 7.47 -4.44 -8.36
CA PHE A 19 6.71 -3.55 -7.46
C PHE A 19 5.44 -3.00 -8.12
N CYS A 20 4.55 -3.88 -8.56
CA CYS A 20 3.27 -3.55 -9.18
C CYS A 20 2.12 -4.01 -8.28
N CYS A 21 1.01 -3.29 -8.36
CA CYS A 21 -0.22 -3.75 -7.71
C CYS A 21 -0.76 -4.96 -8.49
N LYS A 22 -0.86 -6.10 -7.80
CA LYS A 22 -1.47 -7.35 -8.27
C LYS A 22 -3.00 -7.40 -8.06
N GLY A 23 -3.64 -6.31 -7.62
CA GLY A 23 -5.09 -6.22 -7.36
C GLY A 23 -5.63 -6.98 -6.13
N ILE A 24 -4.89 -7.95 -5.57
CA ILE A 24 -5.39 -8.79 -4.45
C ILE A 24 -5.81 -8.02 -3.19
N CYS A 25 -5.29 -6.80 -3.01
CA CYS A 25 -5.59 -6.00 -1.83
C CYS A 25 -6.94 -5.28 -1.89
N GLU A 26 -7.60 -5.24 -3.05
CA GLU A 26 -8.95 -4.67 -3.21
C GLU A 26 -10.03 -5.57 -2.58
N ASN A 27 -9.74 -6.87 -2.46
CA ASN A 27 -10.61 -7.85 -1.82
C ASN A 27 -10.46 -7.89 -0.29
N LEU A 28 -9.64 -7.01 0.29
CA LEU A 28 -9.53 -6.89 1.74
C LEU A 28 -10.77 -6.15 2.25
N GLU A 29 -11.65 -6.89 2.94
CA GLU A 29 -12.80 -6.30 3.59
C GLU A 29 -12.34 -5.36 4.70
N LEU A 30 -12.71 -4.10 4.59
CA LEU A 30 -12.49 -3.08 5.60
C LEU A 30 -13.81 -2.47 6.01
N THR A 31 -13.90 -2.14 7.28
CA THR A 31 -15.02 -1.35 7.76
C THR A 31 -14.99 0.04 7.08
N PRO A 32 -16.10 0.49 6.49
CA PRO A 32 -16.16 1.80 5.86
C PRO A 32 -16.11 2.87 6.96
N VAL A 33 -14.94 3.48 7.12
CA VAL A 33 -14.68 4.51 8.12
C VAL A 33 -14.18 5.80 7.47
N PRO A 34 -14.49 6.96 8.06
CA PRO A 34 -14.01 8.24 7.55
C PRO A 34 -12.48 8.30 7.57
N THR A 35 -11.90 8.97 6.57
CA THR A 35 -10.44 9.00 6.34
C THR A 35 -9.65 9.49 7.55
N SER A 36 -10.21 10.40 8.34
CA SER A 36 -9.61 10.92 9.58
C SER A 36 -9.47 9.85 10.68
N LEU A 37 -10.36 8.85 10.71
CA LEU A 37 -10.32 7.77 11.68
C LEU A 37 -9.45 6.59 11.23
N ARG A 38 -9.16 6.44 9.93
CA ARG A 38 -8.41 5.28 9.41
C ARG A 38 -7.07 5.07 10.10
N TYR A 39 -6.27 6.12 10.23
CA TYR A 39 -4.98 6.02 10.93
C TYR A 39 -5.13 5.78 12.43
N ARG A 40 -6.21 6.28 13.05
CA ARG A 40 -6.50 6.09 14.47
C ARG A 40 -6.93 4.66 14.78
N LEU A 41 -7.66 4.04 13.87
CA LEU A 41 -8.07 2.64 13.93
C LEU A 41 -6.94 1.67 13.55
N GLY A 42 -5.74 2.18 13.26
CA GLY A 42 -4.58 1.35 12.93
C GLY A 42 -4.50 0.90 11.48
N HIS A 43 -5.44 1.31 10.63
CA HIS A 43 -5.37 1.05 9.19
C HIS A 43 -4.16 1.76 8.59
N LYS A 44 -3.52 1.08 7.65
CA LYS A 44 -2.28 1.54 7.01
C LYS A 44 -2.53 1.76 5.53
N ARG A 45 -1.96 2.82 4.96
CA ARG A 45 -2.16 3.15 3.54
C ARG A 45 -1.01 2.64 2.68
N CYS A 46 -1.30 1.88 1.65
CA CYS A 46 -0.31 1.54 0.63
C CYS A 46 -0.05 2.75 -0.28
N THR A 47 1.22 3.10 -0.52
CA THR A 47 1.55 4.20 -1.43
C THR A 47 1.31 3.80 -2.89
N MET A 48 1.58 2.54 -3.24
CA MET A 48 1.43 2.05 -4.61
C MET A 48 -0.02 1.75 -4.97
N CYS A 49 -0.68 0.90 -4.17
CA CYS A 49 -2.07 0.53 -4.40
C CYS A 49 -3.05 1.66 -4.04
N SER A 50 -2.61 2.71 -3.34
CA SER A 50 -3.45 3.82 -2.86
C SER A 50 -4.64 3.47 -1.97
N ILE A 51 -4.77 2.20 -1.56
CA ILE A 51 -5.78 1.70 -0.64
C ILE A 51 -5.33 1.74 0.83
N PHE A 52 -6.29 1.60 1.72
CA PHE A 52 -6.06 1.28 3.12
C PHE A 52 -6.14 -0.22 3.31
N VAL A 53 -5.36 -0.76 4.25
CA VAL A 53 -5.37 -2.16 4.64
C VAL A 53 -5.25 -2.26 6.15
N GLU A 54 -5.95 -3.23 6.72
CA GLU A 54 -5.80 -3.66 8.10
C GLU A 54 -4.93 -4.90 8.09
N THR A 55 -3.68 -4.74 8.52
CA THR A 55 -2.73 -5.84 8.59
C THR A 55 -1.74 -5.54 9.70
N GLU A 56 -1.26 -6.60 10.36
CA GLU A 56 -0.23 -6.50 11.39
C GLU A 56 1.13 -6.09 10.79
N LYS A 57 1.37 -6.45 9.52
CA LYS A 57 2.63 -6.18 8.84
C LYS A 57 2.71 -4.73 8.35
N LEU A 58 3.94 -4.23 8.19
CA LEU A 58 4.20 -2.93 7.58
C LEU A 58 4.40 -3.01 6.06
N SER A 59 4.18 -4.16 5.44
CA SER A 59 4.28 -4.37 3.99
C SER A 59 2.90 -4.65 3.40
N CYS A 60 2.66 -4.11 2.21
CA CYS A 60 1.43 -4.40 1.48
C CYS A 60 1.48 -5.86 0.97
N PRO A 61 0.45 -6.69 1.24
CA PRO A 61 0.43 -8.06 0.74
C PRO A 61 0.38 -8.13 -0.79
N CYS A 62 -0.08 -7.06 -1.45
CA CYS A 62 -0.27 -7.01 -2.89
C CYS A 62 0.98 -6.63 -3.69
N CYS A 63 1.66 -5.55 -3.31
CA CYS A 63 2.82 -5.03 -4.06
C CYS A 63 4.12 -5.04 -3.24
N GLY A 64 4.10 -5.58 -2.02
CA GLY A 64 5.27 -5.66 -1.14
C GLY A 64 5.77 -4.33 -0.56
N VAL A 65 5.28 -3.19 -1.04
CA VAL A 65 5.78 -1.88 -0.59
C VAL A 65 5.42 -1.57 0.86
N ARG A 66 6.24 -0.76 1.51
CA ARG A 66 6.04 -0.36 2.91
C ARG A 66 4.80 0.54 3.05
N LEU A 67 3.90 0.14 3.93
CA LEU A 67 2.66 0.83 4.25
C LEU A 67 2.94 2.08 5.08
N ARG A 68 2.14 3.12 4.88
CA ARG A 68 2.17 4.36 5.64
C ARG A 68 1.22 4.26 6.83
N THR A 69 1.76 4.54 8.02
CA THR A 69 1.02 4.58 9.29
C THR A 69 0.63 6.01 9.71
N LYS A 70 1.15 7.02 9.02
CA LYS A 70 0.84 8.43 9.28
C LYS A 70 0.42 9.12 7.98
N SER A 71 -0.43 10.14 8.12
CA SER A 71 -0.79 11.02 7.00
C SER A 71 0.44 11.83 6.54
N ARG A 72 0.43 12.31 5.29
CA ARG A 72 1.55 13.06 4.69
C ARG A 72 1.64 14.51 5.20
N ASN A 73 0.61 15.01 5.87
CA ASN A 73 0.54 16.42 6.28
C ASN A 73 1.07 16.61 7.70
N LYS A 74 2.36 16.93 7.80
CA LYS A 74 2.79 17.96 8.75
C LYS A 74 2.68 19.28 8.00
N LYS A 75 1.60 20.04 8.20
CA LYS A 75 1.70 21.48 7.96
C LYS A 75 2.53 22.02 9.13
N HIS A 76 3.73 22.52 8.86
CA HIS A 76 4.29 23.57 9.69
C HIS A 76 3.30 24.73 9.57
N SER A 77 2.60 25.02 10.65
CA SER A 77 2.17 26.38 10.98
C SER A 77 2.77 26.62 12.36
N GLU A 78 3.99 27.14 12.35
CA GLU A 78 4.51 27.91 13.47
C GLU A 78 3.64 29.17 13.55
N GLU A 79 3.00 29.44 14.70
CA GLU A 79 2.74 30.76 15.28
C GLU A 79 1.92 30.61 16.58
N GLU A 80 2.61 30.88 17.71
CA GLU A 80 2.18 31.59 18.92
C GLU A 80 0.85 31.21 19.62
N LEU A 81 0.95 30.59 20.81
CA LEU A 81 0.26 31.09 22.01
C LEU A 81 0.93 30.52 23.27
N SER A 82 1.77 31.33 23.91
CA SER A 82 2.20 31.19 25.29
C SER A 82 1.24 31.97 26.19
N ASP A 83 0.71 31.31 27.22
CA ASP A 83 0.29 31.92 28.49
C ASP A 83 1.32 31.51 29.56
#